data_AF-A0A180FS94-F1
#
_entry.id   AF-A0A180FS94-F1
#
_cell.length_a   1.000
_cell.length_b   1.000
_cell.length_c   1.000
_cell.angle_alpha   90.00
_cell.angle_beta   90.00
_cell.angle_gamma   90.00
#
_symmetry.space_group_name_H-M   'P 1'
#
loop_
_entity.id
_entity.type
_entity.pdbx_description
1 polymer ?
#
loop_
_entity_poly.entity_id
_entity_poly.type
_entity_poly.pdbx_seq_one_letter_code
_entity_poly.pdbx_strand_id
1 'polypeptide(L)'
;MILSAGNGGTILSGGGVYLPGDEVRIVAEAHEGYHFLKWIKADGKLFSATNPYVFVVAGAMELTAVFEKEPLTGFETPLGVNGAYYADGVLRLVNLEGAVVSVHAIDGRQVLLFTAGGDGDYAAALPAGVYILNATRGKDRFVTKFIVKE
;
A
#
# COMPACT_ATOMS: atom_id res chain seq x y z
N MET A 1 20.92 -4.82 -24.93
CA MET A 1 19.81 -4.87 -23.97
C MET A 1 19.19 -3.49 -23.86
N ILE A 2 17.93 -3.39 -24.23
CA ILE A 2 17.15 -2.16 -24.05
C ILE A 2 16.28 -2.37 -22.82
N LEU A 3 16.42 -1.47 -21.84
CA LEU A 3 15.56 -1.44 -20.65
C LEU A 3 14.70 -0.19 -20.69
N SER A 4 13.45 -0.32 -20.26
CA SER A 4 12.54 0.80 -20.09
C SER A 4 11.76 0.67 -18.78
N ALA A 5 11.43 1.79 -18.15
CA ALA A 5 10.56 1.83 -16.99
C ALA A 5 9.17 2.29 -17.41
N GLY A 6 8.13 1.61 -16.94
CA GLY A 6 6.76 2.10 -17.00
C GLY A 6 6.54 3.28 -16.04
N ASN A 7 5.36 3.90 -16.11
CA ASN A 7 4.98 4.95 -15.17
C ASN A 7 5.09 4.45 -13.72
N GLY A 8 5.78 5.20 -12.86
CA GLY A 8 5.89 4.88 -11.43
C GLY A 8 7.24 4.32 -10.99
N GLY A 9 8.27 4.39 -11.81
CA GLY A 9 9.62 4.04 -11.40
C GLY A 9 10.69 4.40 -12.43
N THR A 10 11.92 3.98 -12.14
CA THR A 10 13.11 4.20 -12.96
C THR A 10 13.99 2.96 -13.04
N ILE A 11 14.85 2.91 -14.05
CA ILE A 11 15.87 1.86 -14.18
C ILE A 11 17.15 2.36 -13.53
N LEU A 12 17.66 1.62 -12.54
CA LEU A 12 18.93 1.95 -11.89
C LEU A 12 20.13 1.34 -12.62
N SER A 13 19.98 0.12 -13.15
CA SER A 13 21.09 -0.56 -13.84
C SER A 13 20.64 -1.74 -14.73
N GLY A 14 21.57 -2.22 -15.56
CA GLY A 14 21.39 -3.39 -16.43
C GLY A 14 21.08 -3.06 -17.90
N GLY A 15 20.94 -1.78 -18.25
CA GLY A 15 20.90 -1.34 -19.64
C GLY A 15 22.28 -1.38 -20.29
N GLY A 16 22.36 -1.58 -21.61
CA GLY A 16 23.62 -1.53 -22.34
C GLY A 16 23.79 -2.63 -23.39
N VAL A 17 25.00 -2.73 -23.94
CA VAL A 17 25.37 -3.76 -24.92
C VAL A 17 26.02 -4.93 -24.18
N TYR A 18 25.49 -6.13 -24.38
CA TYR A 18 25.95 -7.38 -23.77
C TYR A 18 25.99 -8.47 -24.84
N LEU A 19 26.92 -9.40 -24.70
CA LEU A 19 27.05 -10.57 -25.57
C LEU A 19 26.23 -11.75 -25.03
N PRO A 20 25.81 -12.68 -25.89
CA PRO A 20 25.21 -13.93 -25.42
C PRO A 20 26.17 -14.69 -24.49
N GLY A 21 25.70 -15.06 -23.31
CA GLY A 21 26.51 -15.68 -22.26
C GLY A 21 26.94 -14.73 -21.14
N ASP A 22 26.80 -13.42 -21.32
CA ASP A 22 27.10 -12.45 -20.27
C ASP A 22 26.08 -12.52 -19.14
N GLU A 23 26.55 -12.48 -17.89
CA GLU A 23 25.67 -12.33 -16.73
C GLU A 23 25.38 -10.83 -16.49
N VAL A 24 24.10 -10.49 -16.43
CA VAL A 24 23.64 -9.12 -16.19
C VAL A 24 22.72 -9.05 -14.99
N ARG A 25 22.90 -8.00 -14.18
CA ARG A 25 22.01 -7.63 -13.08
C ARG A 25 21.15 -6.45 -13.51
N ILE A 26 19.84 -6.65 -13.55
CA ILE A 26 18.86 -5.59 -13.81
C ILE A 26 18.27 -5.11 -12.48
N VAL A 27 18.17 -3.79 -12.33
CA VAL A 27 17.63 -3.15 -11.14
C VAL A 27 16.68 -2.04 -11.57
N ALA A 28 15.48 -2.09 -11.02
CA ALA A 28 14.49 -1.02 -11.09
C ALA A 28 14.23 -0.45 -9.69
N GLU A 29 13.88 0.82 -9.62
CA GLU A 29 13.42 1.46 -8.39
C GLU A 29 12.02 2.02 -8.63
N ALA A 30 11.11 1.74 -7.70
CA ALA A 30 9.77 2.30 -7.75
C ALA A 30 9.79 3.71 -7.16
N HIS A 31 9.03 4.63 -7.76
CA HIS A 31 8.77 5.94 -7.19
C HIS A 31 7.81 5.82 -5.99
N GLU A 32 7.73 6.88 -5.20
CA GLU A 32 6.81 6.97 -4.05
C GLU A 32 5.35 6.65 -4.45
N GLY A 33 4.70 5.79 -3.67
CA GLY A 33 3.32 5.33 -3.93
C GLY A 33 3.19 4.28 -5.04
N TYR A 34 4.30 3.72 -5.51
CA TYR A 34 4.33 2.62 -6.48
C TYR A 34 5.17 1.47 -5.93
N HIS A 35 4.84 0.25 -6.36
CA HIS A 35 5.70 -0.90 -6.15
C HIS A 35 6.06 -1.54 -7.49
N PHE A 36 7.23 -2.18 -7.51
CA PHE A 36 7.64 -2.97 -8.65
C PHE A 36 6.75 -4.22 -8.76
N LEU A 37 6.12 -4.41 -9.92
CA LEU A 37 5.24 -5.55 -10.18
C LEU A 37 5.99 -6.69 -10.87
N LYS A 38 6.64 -6.40 -12.01
CA LYS A 38 7.32 -7.40 -12.85
C LYS A 38 8.13 -6.78 -13.98
N TRP A 39 9.05 -7.56 -14.51
CA TRP A 39 9.68 -7.35 -15.82
C TRP A 39 8.88 -8.07 -16.90
N ILE A 40 8.62 -7.40 -18.01
CA ILE A 40 8.01 -7.97 -19.21
C ILE A 40 8.93 -7.83 -20.42
N LYS A 41 8.79 -8.71 -21.40
CA LYS A 41 9.45 -8.58 -22.71
C LYS A 41 8.66 -7.62 -23.61
N ALA A 42 9.26 -7.23 -24.74
CA ALA A 42 8.57 -6.44 -25.78
C ALA A 42 7.27 -7.07 -26.30
N ASP A 43 7.15 -8.41 -26.30
CA ASP A 43 5.91 -9.12 -26.67
C ASP A 43 4.85 -9.14 -25.55
N GLY A 44 5.10 -8.44 -24.45
CA GLY A 44 4.21 -8.34 -23.28
C GLY A 44 4.28 -9.56 -22.35
N LYS A 45 5.05 -10.60 -22.66
CA LYS A 45 5.15 -11.79 -21.81
C LYS A 45 5.96 -11.49 -20.55
N LEU A 46 5.55 -12.12 -19.45
CA LEU A 46 6.29 -12.11 -18.20
C LEU A 46 7.71 -12.62 -18.42
N PHE A 47 8.70 -11.82 -18.02
CA PHE A 47 10.09 -12.22 -17.98
C PHE A 47 10.50 -12.67 -16.58
N SER A 48 10.27 -11.82 -15.57
CA SER A 48 10.57 -12.11 -14.17
C SER A 48 9.70 -11.26 -13.25
N ALA A 49 9.31 -11.78 -12.10
CA ALA A 49 8.61 -11.03 -11.05
C ALA A 49 9.58 -10.54 -9.95
N THR A 50 10.89 -10.77 -10.11
CA THR A 50 11.91 -10.45 -9.11
C THR A 50 12.65 -9.18 -9.49
N ASN A 51 12.96 -8.35 -8.51
CA ASN A 51 13.81 -7.17 -8.66
C ASN A 51 14.56 -6.91 -7.33
N PRO A 52 15.90 -6.79 -7.35
CA PRO A 52 16.83 -7.00 -8.46
C PRO A 52 16.81 -8.41 -9.05
N TYR A 53 17.14 -8.55 -10.33
CA TYR A 53 17.22 -9.86 -11.00
C TYR A 53 18.54 -10.04 -11.75
N VAL A 54 19.13 -11.23 -11.65
CA VAL A 54 20.38 -11.60 -12.34
C VAL A 54 20.10 -12.74 -13.29
N PHE A 55 20.56 -12.63 -14.53
CA PHE A 55 20.38 -13.66 -15.54
C PHE A 55 21.46 -13.60 -16.61
N VAL A 56 21.56 -14.69 -17.38
CA VAL A 56 22.46 -14.79 -18.53
C VAL A 56 21.77 -14.30 -19.79
N VAL A 57 22.41 -13.38 -20.51
CA VAL A 57 21.91 -12.84 -21.77
C VAL A 57 21.90 -13.94 -22.83
N ALA A 58 20.72 -14.23 -23.38
CA ALA A 58 20.58 -15.20 -24.46
C ALA A 58 20.67 -14.56 -25.87
N GLY A 59 20.62 -13.24 -25.94
CA GLY A 59 20.61 -12.48 -27.20
C GLY A 59 20.08 -11.07 -27.02
N ALA A 60 19.58 -10.48 -28.10
CA ALA A 60 18.92 -9.17 -28.03
C ALA A 60 17.64 -9.27 -27.19
N MET A 61 17.56 -8.45 -26.14
CA MET A 61 16.43 -8.43 -25.21
C MET A 61 15.98 -6.99 -24.99
N GLU A 62 14.68 -6.82 -25.04
CA GLU A 62 13.96 -5.60 -24.71
C GLU A 62 13.06 -5.92 -23.53
N LEU A 63 13.34 -5.30 -22.38
CA LEU A 63 12.61 -5.55 -21.13
C LEU A 63 12.05 -4.24 -20.58
N THR A 64 10.83 -4.32 -20.08
CA THR A 64 10.14 -3.19 -19.43
C THR A 64 9.84 -3.51 -17.98
N ALA A 65 10.27 -2.64 -17.05
CA ALA A 65 9.83 -2.69 -15.66
C ALA A 65 8.40 -2.16 -15.58
N VAL A 66 7.50 -2.99 -15.08
CA VAL A 66 6.11 -2.61 -14.80
C VAL A 66 6.00 -2.29 -13.32
N PHE A 67 5.46 -1.12 -13.04
CA PHE A 67 5.12 -0.68 -11.70
C PHE A 67 3.61 -0.61 -11.59
N GLU A 68 3.11 -0.93 -10.40
CA GLU A 68 1.72 -0.75 -10.06
C GLU A 68 1.65 0.29 -8.97
N LYS A 69 0.72 1.25 -9.12
CA LYS A 69 0.43 2.19 -8.05
C LYS A 69 -0.05 1.36 -6.87
N GLU A 70 0.62 1.48 -5.73
CA GLU A 70 0.12 0.80 -4.54
C GLU A 70 -1.32 1.28 -4.32
N PRO A 71 -2.31 0.35 -4.22
CA PRO A 71 -3.57 0.74 -3.63
C PRO A 71 -3.23 1.34 -2.28
N LEU A 72 -3.90 2.43 -1.88
CA LEU A 72 -3.75 3.07 -0.57
C LEU A 72 -4.28 2.14 0.53
N THR A 73 -3.76 0.92 0.60
CA THR A 73 -4.07 -0.13 1.55
C THR A 73 -2.99 -0.10 2.61
N GLY A 74 -3.06 0.93 3.47
CA GLY A 74 -2.49 0.89 4.80
C GLY A 74 -1.24 1.74 5.04
N PHE A 75 -1.43 2.79 5.84
CA PHE A 75 -0.48 3.29 6.84
C PHE A 75 0.70 4.15 6.38
N GLU A 76 0.42 5.21 5.63
CA GLU A 76 1.02 6.49 5.99
C GLU A 76 -0.07 7.32 6.65
N THR A 77 0.08 7.60 7.94
CA THR A 77 -0.52 8.79 8.54
C THR A 77 0.32 9.96 8.04
N PRO A 78 -0.20 10.81 7.14
CA PRO A 78 0.37 12.13 7.03
C PRO A 78 0.13 12.76 8.40
N LEU A 79 1.20 13.10 9.11
CA LEU A 79 1.13 13.88 10.34
C LEU A 79 0.18 15.06 10.10
N GLY A 80 -1.03 15.00 10.66
CA GLY A 80 -2.08 16.01 10.48
C GLY A 80 -3.43 15.54 9.90
N VAL A 81 -3.61 14.29 9.49
CA VAL A 81 -4.91 13.79 8.97
C VAL A 81 -5.64 12.96 10.02
N ASN A 82 -6.92 13.30 10.27
CA ASN A 82 -7.81 12.53 11.15
C ASN A 82 -7.89 11.08 10.67
N GLY A 83 -7.68 10.12 11.58
CA GLY A 83 -7.61 8.71 11.22
C GLY A 83 -8.06 7.79 12.34
N ALA A 84 -8.43 6.57 11.99
CA ALA A 84 -8.71 5.51 12.94
C ALA A 84 -8.36 4.14 12.33
N TYR A 85 -7.76 3.26 13.13
CA TYR A 85 -7.38 1.92 12.70
C TYR A 85 -7.47 0.91 13.84
N TYR A 86 -7.64 -0.37 13.50
CA TYR A 86 -7.75 -1.46 14.45
C TYR A 86 -6.56 -2.39 14.31
N ALA A 87 -5.82 -2.60 15.40
CA ALA A 87 -4.66 -3.48 15.45
C ALA A 87 -4.56 -4.12 16.85
N ASP A 88 -4.19 -5.40 16.90
CA ASP A 88 -3.92 -6.13 18.15
C ASP A 88 -5.05 -6.06 19.20
N GLY A 89 -6.32 -6.03 18.76
CA GLY A 89 -7.48 -5.92 19.65
C GLY A 89 -7.80 -4.50 20.12
N VAL A 90 -7.09 -3.50 19.59
CA VAL A 90 -7.16 -2.11 20.02
C VAL A 90 -7.55 -1.22 18.85
N LEU A 91 -8.55 -0.37 19.07
CA LEU A 91 -8.90 0.72 18.18
C LEU A 91 -8.05 1.93 18.52
N ARG A 92 -7.19 2.33 17.58
CA ARG A 92 -6.36 3.53 17.69
C ARG A 92 -6.99 4.68 16.91
N LEU A 93 -7.08 5.83 17.56
CA LEU A 93 -7.57 7.06 16.97
C LEU A 93 -6.43 8.05 16.83
N VAL A 94 -6.42 8.82 15.74
CA VAL A 94 -5.38 9.81 15.43
C VAL A 94 -6.04 11.15 15.16
N ASN A 95 -5.70 12.18 15.94
CA ASN A 95 -6.22 13.55 15.79
C ASN A 95 -7.76 13.65 15.89
N LEU A 96 -8.38 12.71 16.61
CA LEU A 96 -9.82 12.67 16.86
C LEU A 96 -10.16 13.03 18.30
N GLU A 97 -9.25 13.63 19.06
CA GLU A 97 -9.53 14.13 20.41
C GLU A 97 -10.76 15.06 20.41
N GLY A 98 -11.65 14.82 21.38
CA GLY A 98 -12.91 15.54 21.55
C GLY A 98 -13.99 15.15 20.53
N ALA A 99 -13.72 14.23 19.60
CA ALA A 99 -14.72 13.74 18.66
C ALA A 99 -15.61 12.65 19.29
N VAL A 100 -16.89 12.67 18.94
CA VAL A 100 -17.80 11.55 19.21
C VAL A 100 -17.59 10.50 18.14
N VAL A 101 -17.10 9.34 18.54
CA VAL A 101 -16.77 8.22 17.66
C VAL A 101 -17.85 7.16 17.77
N SER A 102 -18.44 6.78 16.63
CA SER A 102 -19.39 5.68 16.50
C SER A 102 -18.89 4.66 15.49
N VAL A 103 -18.87 3.39 15.88
CA VAL A 103 -18.48 2.28 15.01
C VAL A 103 -19.70 1.46 14.69
N HIS A 104 -19.96 1.27 13.41
CA HIS A 104 -21.03 0.44 12.89
C HIS A 104 -20.44 -0.74 12.13
N ALA A 105 -20.97 -1.94 12.34
CA ALA A 105 -20.71 -3.05 11.43
C ALA A 105 -21.39 -2.76 10.08
N ILE A 106 -20.91 -3.40 9.02
CA ILE A 106 -21.45 -3.21 7.66
C ILE A 106 -22.94 -3.62 7.55
N ASP A 107 -23.44 -4.44 8.48
CA ASP A 107 -24.84 -4.81 8.64
C ASP A 107 -25.71 -3.67 9.21
N GLY A 108 -25.11 -2.53 9.55
CA GLY A 108 -25.76 -1.36 10.14
C GLY A 108 -25.85 -1.38 11.66
N ARG A 109 -25.40 -2.45 12.33
CA ARG A 109 -25.41 -2.55 13.79
C ARG A 109 -24.35 -1.63 14.38
N GLN A 110 -24.76 -0.68 15.22
CA GLN A 110 -23.82 0.11 16.02
C GLN A 110 -23.16 -0.80 17.07
N VAL A 111 -21.82 -0.85 17.07
CA VAL A 111 -21.02 -1.71 17.95
C VAL A 111 -20.30 -0.91 19.03
N LEU A 112 -19.85 0.32 18.73
CA LEU A 112 -19.23 1.21 19.71
C LEU A 112 -19.76 2.63 19.56
N LEU A 113 -19.87 3.33 20.69
CA LEU A 113 -20.10 4.77 20.74
C LEU A 113 -19.36 5.33 21.96
N PHE A 114 -18.41 6.21 21.74
CA PHE A 114 -17.65 6.84 22.81
C PHE A 114 -17.13 8.22 22.38
N THR A 115 -16.79 9.06 23.35
CA THR A 115 -16.10 10.32 23.08
C THR A 115 -14.61 10.09 23.22
N ALA A 116 -13.84 10.43 22.19
CA ALA A 116 -12.40 10.28 22.21
C ALA A 116 -11.78 11.32 23.17
N GLY A 117 -11.22 10.84 24.30
CA GLY A 117 -10.62 11.68 25.33
C GLY A 117 -9.17 12.10 25.08
N GLY A 118 -8.63 11.81 23.88
CA GLY A 118 -7.23 12.03 23.49
C GLY A 118 -6.78 11.01 22.42
N ASP A 119 -5.52 11.11 21.98
CA ASP A 119 -4.84 10.10 21.13
C ASP A 119 -4.49 8.84 21.94
N GLY A 120 -5.54 8.19 22.47
CA GLY A 120 -5.44 7.00 23.31
C GLY A 120 -5.74 5.70 22.55
N ASP A 121 -5.18 4.61 23.03
CA ASP A 121 -5.51 3.25 22.63
C ASP A 121 -6.85 2.84 23.26
N TYR A 122 -7.88 2.63 22.44
CA TYR A 122 -9.20 2.17 22.90
C TYR A 122 -9.27 0.65 22.75
N ALA A 123 -9.07 -0.06 23.86
CA ALA A 123 -9.29 -1.50 23.89
C ALA A 123 -10.76 -1.79 23.56
N ALA A 124 -11.01 -2.42 22.42
CA ALA A 124 -12.35 -2.78 21.98
C ALA A 124 -12.29 -4.14 21.32
N ALA A 125 -12.86 -5.16 21.96
CA ALA A 125 -12.99 -6.48 21.35
C ALA A 125 -14.08 -6.43 20.28
N LEU A 126 -13.67 -6.26 19.01
CA LEU A 126 -14.57 -6.32 17.87
C LEU A 126 -14.44 -7.71 17.24
N PRO A 127 -15.56 -8.39 16.90
CA PRO A 127 -15.50 -9.59 16.07
C PRO A 127 -14.80 -9.31 14.74
N ALA A 128 -14.30 -10.35 14.08
CA ALA A 128 -13.81 -10.20 12.72
C ALA A 128 -14.94 -9.79 11.79
N GLY A 129 -14.66 -8.81 10.93
CA GLY A 129 -15.68 -8.20 10.10
C GLY A 129 -15.25 -6.85 9.54
N VAL A 130 -16.15 -6.26 8.75
CA VAL A 130 -15.95 -4.94 8.17
C VAL A 130 -16.76 -3.93 8.96
N TYR A 131 -16.11 -2.85 9.36
CA TYR A 131 -16.69 -1.81 10.19
C TYR A 131 -16.49 -0.43 9.56
N ILE A 132 -17.44 0.47 9.85
CA ILE A 132 -17.40 1.88 9.51
C ILE A 132 -17.31 2.68 10.81
N LEU A 133 -16.29 3.52 10.91
CA LEU A 133 -16.12 4.47 11.99
C LEU A 133 -16.55 5.85 11.51
N ASN A 134 -17.47 6.47 12.24
CA ASN A 134 -17.86 7.86 12.07
C ASN A 134 -17.40 8.65 13.30
N ALA A 135 -16.56 9.66 13.10
CA ALA A 135 -16.14 10.58 14.15
C ALA A 135 -16.68 11.99 13.87
N THR A 136 -17.31 12.62 14.85
CA THR A 136 -17.85 13.98 14.74
C THR A 136 -17.28 14.90 15.79
N ARG A 137 -16.70 16.03 15.38
CA ARG A 137 -16.17 17.07 16.26
C ARG A 137 -16.72 18.43 15.85
N GLY A 138 -17.74 18.90 16.54
CA GLY A 138 -18.44 20.14 16.16
C GLY A 138 -19.07 20.02 14.77
N LYS A 139 -18.55 20.76 13.79
CA LYS A 139 -18.97 20.71 12.38
C LYS A 139 -18.16 19.72 11.53
N ASP A 140 -17.03 19.24 12.04
CA ASP A 140 -16.16 18.32 11.33
C ASP A 140 -16.69 16.90 11.46
N ARG A 141 -16.76 16.18 10.34
CA ARG A 141 -17.12 14.76 10.31
C ARG A 141 -16.07 14.00 9.53
N PHE A 142 -15.58 12.92 10.14
CA PHE A 142 -14.66 11.97 9.54
C PHE A 142 -15.34 10.60 9.46
N VAL A 143 -15.17 9.91 8.34
CA VAL A 143 -15.74 8.58 8.12
C VAL A 143 -14.68 7.70 7.48
N THR A 144 -14.41 6.53 8.05
CA THR A 144 -13.47 5.56 7.49
C THR A 144 -13.96 4.13 7.67
N LYS A 145 -13.51 3.25 6.77
CA LYS A 145 -13.76 1.81 6.84
C LYS A 145 -12.51 1.11 7.35
N PHE A 146 -12.67 0.19 8.28
CA PHE A 146 -11.58 -0.69 8.72
C PHE A 146 -12.06 -2.14 8.77
N ILE A 147 -11.11 -3.08 8.76
CA ILE A 147 -11.36 -4.51 8.74
C ILE A 147 -10.73 -5.10 10.01
N VAL A 148 -11.52 -5.86 10.75
CA VAL A 148 -11.04 -6.68 11.85
C VAL A 148 -10.88 -8.10 11.32
N LYS A 149 -9.70 -8.68 11.52
CA LYS A 149 -9.40 -10.07 11.17
C LYS A 149 -9.41 -10.92 12.45
N GLU A 150 -9.76 -12.19 12.33
CA GLU A 150 -9.60 -13.18 13.42
C GLU A 150 -8.13 -13.44 13.73
#